data_AF-A0A834G8E0-F1
#
_entry.id   AF-A0A834G8E0-F1
#
_cell.length_a   1.000
_cell.length_b   1.000
_cell.length_c   1.000
_cell.angle_alpha   90.00
_cell.angle_beta   90.00
_cell.angle_gamma   90.00
#
_symmetry.space_group_name_H-M   'P 1'
#
loop_
_entity.id
_entity.type
_entity.pdbx_description
1 polymer ?
#
loop_
_entity_poly.entity_id
_entity_poly.type
_entity_poly.pdbx_seq_one_letter_code
_entity_poly.pdbx_strand_id
1 'polypeptide(L)'
;MVFGASGLGARVGNYWLQYAKLCRSAGHYETANRAILEAKASGAPNVHMEKAKLLWSTRRSDGAIAELQQNLLNMAVEVIGFAAVSSITSLSVVPLNPSLLLCDTPAFNDNLDIAKTFLLYLIWIHYTAKRQRKMSSICILGLCFHAGQSKARTINISTEFSALKRMMPLEIIMPIQQSLTVNLPTYDMDLSDSLRSNIFLATDLPTISGIADEAEILSSLQRPKKVVLLGSDGIERPFLCKPKDDLRKD
;
A
#
# COMPACT_ATOMS: atom_id res chain seq x y z
N MET A 1 -10.51 -32.64 23.06
CA MET A 1 -10.25 -33.55 21.92
C MET A 1 -11.42 -34.53 21.73
N VAL A 2 -12.59 -34.10 21.21
CA VAL A 2 -13.72 -35.00 20.92
C VAL A 2 -14.34 -34.77 19.52
N PHE A 3 -13.98 -33.70 18.80
CA PHE A 3 -14.63 -33.36 17.53
C PHE A 3 -13.98 -33.93 16.26
N GLY A 4 -12.87 -34.66 16.38
CA GLY A 4 -12.11 -35.14 15.22
C GLY A 4 -12.76 -36.31 14.45
N ALA A 5 -13.73 -37.00 15.04
CA ALA A 5 -14.20 -38.30 14.51
C ALA A 5 -15.51 -38.26 13.69
N SER A 6 -16.18 -37.11 13.56
CA SER A 6 -17.57 -37.07 13.07
C SER A 6 -17.81 -36.33 11.75
N GLY A 7 -16.76 -35.83 11.07
CA GLY A 7 -16.94 -34.97 9.88
C GLY A 7 -17.66 -33.62 10.13
N LEU A 8 -18.01 -33.33 11.40
CA LEU A 8 -18.68 -32.09 11.81
C LEU A 8 -17.74 -30.89 11.93
N GLY A 9 -16.43 -31.08 11.78
CA GLY A 9 -15.41 -30.03 11.94
C GLY A 9 -15.73 -28.78 11.12
N ALA A 10 -16.08 -28.94 9.85
CA ALA A 10 -16.42 -27.82 8.97
C ALA A 10 -17.66 -27.03 9.43
N ARG A 11 -18.67 -27.72 10.00
CA ARG A 11 -19.89 -27.06 10.54
C ARG A 11 -19.57 -26.31 11.83
N VAL A 12 -18.80 -26.90 12.73
CA VAL A 12 -18.32 -26.25 13.97
C VAL A 12 -17.47 -25.03 13.64
N GLY A 13 -16.59 -25.15 12.65
CA GLY A 13 -15.78 -24.05 12.13
C GLY A 13 -16.61 -22.86 11.63
N ASN A 14 -17.72 -23.11 10.94
CA ASN A 14 -18.63 -22.05 10.48
C ASN A 14 -19.29 -21.30 11.66
N TYR A 15 -19.67 -21.98 12.74
CA TYR A 15 -20.20 -21.31 13.93
C TYR A 15 -19.14 -20.42 14.61
N TRP A 16 -17.89 -20.89 14.69
CA TRP A 16 -16.78 -20.08 15.18
C TRP A 16 -16.54 -18.83 14.34
N LEU A 17 -16.69 -18.90 13.02
CA LEU A 17 -16.59 -17.72 12.15
C LEU A 17 -17.74 -16.73 12.36
N GLN A 18 -18.96 -17.20 12.58
CA GLN A 18 -20.08 -16.30 12.92
C GLN A 18 -19.87 -15.63 14.27
N TYR A 19 -19.35 -16.38 15.25
CA TYR A 19 -18.98 -15.84 16.55
C TYR A 19 -17.87 -14.79 16.44
N ALA A 20 -16.82 -15.07 15.66
CA ALA A 20 -15.75 -14.12 15.39
C ALA A 20 -16.25 -12.81 14.76
N LYS A 21 -17.18 -12.90 13.80
CA LYS A 21 -17.80 -11.72 13.16
C LYS A 21 -18.54 -10.85 14.17
N LEU A 22 -19.33 -11.47 15.04
CA LEU A 22 -20.07 -10.76 16.10
C LEU A 22 -19.11 -10.09 17.08
N CYS A 23 -18.10 -10.81 17.57
CA CYS A 23 -17.08 -10.25 18.47
C CYS A 23 -16.32 -9.09 17.82
N ARG A 24 -15.97 -9.19 16.53
CA ARG A 24 -15.33 -8.11 15.78
C ARG A 24 -16.23 -6.89 15.66
N SER A 25 -17.52 -7.07 15.34
CA SER A 25 -18.48 -5.95 15.30
C SER A 25 -18.73 -5.31 16.66
N ALA A 26 -18.61 -6.08 17.75
CA ALA A 26 -18.72 -5.59 19.12
C ALA A 26 -17.42 -4.94 19.64
N GLY A 27 -16.32 -4.98 18.88
CA GLY A 27 -15.02 -4.42 19.28
C GLY A 27 -14.19 -5.32 20.21
N HIS A 28 -14.63 -6.55 20.49
CA HIS A 28 -13.89 -7.53 21.29
C HIS A 28 -12.87 -8.29 20.43
N TYR A 29 -11.78 -7.62 20.06
CA TYR A 29 -10.80 -8.13 19.10
C TYR A 29 -10.04 -9.37 19.56
N GLU A 30 -9.71 -9.49 20.85
CA GLU A 30 -9.00 -10.67 21.38
C GLU A 30 -9.88 -11.93 21.31
N THR A 31 -11.15 -11.80 21.70
CA THR A 31 -12.13 -12.88 21.63
C THR A 31 -12.39 -13.28 20.17
N ALA A 32 -12.49 -12.31 19.27
CA ALA A 32 -12.59 -12.57 17.85
C ALA A 32 -11.36 -13.33 17.32
N ASN A 33 -10.15 -12.98 17.75
CA ASN A 33 -8.94 -13.69 17.34
C ASN A 33 -8.93 -15.15 17.82
N ARG A 34 -9.31 -15.39 19.08
CA ARG A 34 -9.43 -16.75 19.63
C ARG A 34 -10.43 -17.58 18.84
N ALA A 35 -11.60 -17.02 18.54
CA ALA A 35 -12.62 -17.67 17.73
C ALA A 35 -12.13 -18.03 16.32
N ILE A 36 -11.32 -17.18 15.70
CA ILE A 36 -10.70 -17.44 14.39
C ILE A 36 -9.69 -18.59 14.46
N LEU A 37 -8.90 -18.68 15.55
CA LEU A 37 -7.96 -19.78 15.74
C LEU A 37 -8.69 -21.13 15.87
N GLU A 38 -9.80 -21.16 16.61
CA GLU A 38 -10.64 -22.36 16.73
C GLU A 38 -11.33 -22.72 15.41
N ALA A 39 -11.79 -21.73 14.65
CA ALA A 39 -12.33 -21.93 13.30
C ALA A 39 -11.27 -22.54 12.36
N LYS A 40 -10.02 -22.07 12.46
CA LYS A 40 -8.89 -22.61 11.69
C LYS A 40 -8.59 -24.06 12.07
N ALA A 41 -8.53 -24.37 13.37
CA ALA A 41 -8.31 -25.72 13.87
C ALA A 41 -9.42 -26.69 13.44
N SER A 42 -10.64 -26.17 13.25
CA SER A 42 -11.80 -26.93 12.78
C SER A 42 -11.88 -27.08 11.24
N GLY A 43 -10.95 -26.48 10.49
CA GLY A 43 -10.92 -26.55 9.02
C GLY A 43 -12.01 -25.74 8.32
N ALA A 44 -12.48 -24.63 8.91
CA ALA A 44 -13.52 -23.82 8.28
C ALA A 44 -13.03 -23.16 6.97
N PRO A 45 -13.88 -23.06 5.93
CA PRO A 45 -13.57 -22.26 4.75
C PRO A 45 -13.56 -20.76 5.12
N ASN A 46 -12.84 -19.91 4.36
CA ASN A 46 -12.84 -18.45 4.51
C ASN A 46 -12.30 -17.88 5.84
N VAL A 47 -11.56 -18.66 6.64
CA VAL A 47 -10.93 -18.19 7.89
C VAL A 47 -9.98 -17.00 7.64
N HIS A 48 -9.25 -17.04 6.52
CA HIS A 48 -8.32 -15.98 6.12
C HIS A 48 -9.01 -14.63 5.91
N MET A 49 -10.23 -14.64 5.35
CA MET A 49 -11.04 -13.43 5.14
C MET A 49 -11.41 -12.75 6.47
N GLU A 50 -11.88 -13.53 7.45
CA GLU A 50 -12.26 -12.96 8.74
C GLU A 50 -11.03 -12.49 9.54
N LYS A 51 -9.91 -13.21 9.44
CA LYS A 51 -8.63 -12.80 10.02
C LYS A 51 -8.12 -11.48 9.43
N ALA A 52 -8.20 -11.31 8.10
CA ALA A 52 -7.84 -10.08 7.44
C ALA A 52 -8.74 -8.90 7.90
N LYS A 53 -10.06 -9.12 8.01
CA LYS A 53 -11.01 -8.11 8.53
C LYS A 53 -10.74 -7.74 9.98
N LEU A 54 -10.36 -8.70 10.81
CA LEU A 54 -9.95 -8.45 12.19
C LEU A 54 -8.70 -7.55 12.22
N LEU A 55 -7.65 -7.90 11.47
CA LEU A 55 -6.42 -7.11 11.40
C LEU A 55 -6.70 -5.67 10.91
N TRP A 56 -7.55 -5.52 9.89
CA TRP A 56 -7.98 -4.22 9.39
C TRP A 56 -8.67 -3.38 10.48
N SER A 57 -9.58 -3.99 11.26
CA SER A 57 -10.27 -3.33 12.36
C SER A 57 -9.35 -2.91 13.51
N THR A 58 -8.26 -3.65 13.73
CA THR A 58 -7.23 -3.33 14.75
C THR A 58 -6.18 -2.30 14.28
N ARG A 59 -6.41 -1.62 13.14
CA ARG A 59 -5.48 -0.67 12.50
C ARG A 59 -4.17 -1.28 11.99
N ARG A 60 -4.10 -2.60 11.84
CA ARG A 60 -2.95 -3.31 11.24
C ARG A 60 -3.23 -3.61 9.77
N SER A 61 -3.33 -2.56 8.95
CA SER A 61 -3.65 -2.68 7.51
C SER A 61 -2.64 -3.54 6.76
N ASP A 62 -1.36 -3.43 7.09
CA ASP A 62 -0.28 -4.13 6.37
C ASP A 62 -0.37 -5.64 6.61
N GLY A 63 -0.63 -6.03 7.86
CA GLY A 63 -0.90 -7.44 8.20
C GLY A 63 -2.18 -7.98 7.58
N ALA A 64 -3.22 -7.15 7.45
CA ALA A 64 -4.47 -7.55 6.82
C ALA A 64 -4.31 -7.83 5.32
N ILE A 65 -3.56 -6.98 4.62
CA ILE A 65 -3.25 -7.13 3.18
C ILE A 65 -2.35 -8.35 2.97
N ALA A 66 -1.33 -8.54 3.80
CA ALA A 66 -0.42 -9.69 3.71
C ALA A 66 -1.16 -11.03 3.90
N GLU A 67 -2.14 -11.10 4.81
CA GLU A 67 -2.94 -12.31 5.02
C GLU A 67 -3.81 -12.65 3.78
N LEU A 68 -4.41 -11.65 3.13
CA LEU A 68 -5.17 -11.85 1.89
C LEU A 68 -4.26 -12.28 0.75
N GLN A 69 -3.09 -11.64 0.64
CA GLN A 69 -2.09 -11.96 -0.37
C GLN A 69 -1.59 -13.40 -0.22
N GLN A 70 -1.27 -13.84 1.00
CA GLN A 70 -0.83 -15.21 1.26
C GLN A 70 -1.93 -16.22 0.90
N ASN A 71 -3.20 -15.91 1.17
CA ASN A 71 -4.31 -16.77 0.78
C ASN A 71 -4.45 -16.88 -0.75
N LEU A 72 -4.30 -15.77 -1.48
CA LEU A 72 -4.34 -15.75 -2.95
C LEU A 72 -3.15 -16.49 -3.57
N LEU A 73 -1.96 -16.42 -2.97
CA LEU A 73 -0.77 -17.14 -3.45
C LEU A 73 -0.83 -18.66 -3.18
N ASN A 74 -1.53 -19.08 -2.12
CA ASN A 74 -1.66 -20.49 -1.75
C ASN A 74 -2.77 -21.25 -2.53
N MET A 75 -3.72 -20.54 -3.19
CA MET A 75 -4.96 -21.13 -3.73
C MET A 75 -5.02 -21.16 -5.26
N ALA A 76 -3.98 -21.73 -5.88
CA ALA A 76 -3.88 -22.12 -7.30
C ALA A 76 -3.61 -21.01 -8.33
N VAL A 77 -2.51 -21.22 -9.05
CA VAL A 77 -2.05 -20.49 -10.25
C VAL A 77 -3.03 -20.64 -11.43
N GLU A 78 -3.90 -21.66 -11.41
CA GLU A 78 -4.79 -22.01 -12.52
C GLU A 78 -6.02 -21.11 -12.68
N VAL A 79 -6.54 -20.49 -11.61
CA VAL A 79 -7.76 -19.66 -11.67
C VAL A 79 -7.46 -18.16 -11.78
N ILE A 80 -6.34 -17.71 -11.21
CA ILE A 80 -6.00 -16.28 -11.10
C ILE A 80 -5.29 -15.77 -12.38
N GLY A 81 -4.66 -16.67 -13.15
CA GLY A 81 -3.88 -16.33 -14.33
C GLY A 81 -2.53 -15.70 -13.99
N PHE A 82 -1.50 -16.04 -14.76
CA PHE A 82 -0.11 -15.62 -14.53
C PHE A 82 0.07 -14.10 -14.37
N ALA A 83 -0.72 -13.29 -15.09
CA ALA A 83 -0.63 -11.83 -15.05
C ALA A 83 -1.05 -11.23 -13.70
N ALA A 84 -2.11 -11.76 -13.09
CA ALA A 84 -2.55 -11.30 -11.78
C ALA A 84 -1.63 -11.82 -10.67
N VAL A 85 -1.09 -13.05 -10.78
CA VAL A 85 -0.08 -13.56 -9.85
C VAL A 85 1.19 -12.70 -9.89
N SER A 86 1.67 -12.35 -11.09
CA SER A 86 2.82 -11.44 -11.28
C SER A 86 2.57 -10.04 -10.71
N SER A 87 1.34 -9.52 -10.84
CA SER A 87 0.95 -8.22 -10.29
C SER A 87 0.80 -8.26 -8.76
N ILE A 88 0.41 -9.39 -8.19
CA ILE A 88 0.34 -9.59 -6.74
C ILE A 88 1.74 -9.74 -6.15
N THR A 89 2.65 -10.45 -6.81
CA THR A 89 4.03 -10.63 -6.35
C THR A 89 4.87 -9.35 -6.50
N SER A 90 4.65 -8.53 -7.54
CA SER A 90 5.35 -7.25 -7.70
C SER A 90 4.99 -6.21 -6.64
N LEU A 91 3.81 -6.31 -6.02
CA LEU A 91 3.34 -5.44 -4.94
C LEU A 91 3.67 -5.98 -3.53
N SER A 92 4.39 -7.11 -3.41
CA SER A 92 4.67 -7.76 -2.13
C SER A 92 5.86 -7.13 -1.39
N VAL A 93 5.66 -6.77 -0.12
CA VAL A 93 6.70 -6.23 0.79
C VAL A 93 7.28 -7.31 1.74
N VAL A 94 6.87 -8.58 1.62
CA VAL A 94 7.20 -9.64 2.59
C VAL A 94 7.90 -10.83 1.89
N PRO A 95 8.99 -11.40 2.47
CA PRO A 95 9.63 -12.59 1.91
C PRO A 95 8.67 -13.79 1.97
N LEU A 96 8.51 -14.49 0.84
CA LEU A 96 7.68 -15.70 0.73
C LEU A 96 8.21 -16.82 1.64
N ASN A 97 7.32 -17.43 2.42
CA ASN A 97 7.56 -18.72 3.07
C ASN A 97 7.10 -19.83 2.11
N PRO A 98 7.96 -20.78 1.69
CA PRO A 98 7.62 -21.78 0.69
C PRO A 98 6.86 -22.94 1.34
N SER A 99 5.53 -22.90 1.27
CA SER A 99 4.71 -24.08 1.51
C SER A 99 3.56 -24.10 0.51
N LEU A 100 3.90 -24.50 -0.72
CA LEU A 100 2.96 -24.85 -1.79
C LEU A 100 2.39 -26.23 -1.47
N LEU A 101 1.15 -26.27 -0.94
CA LEU A 101 0.38 -27.51 -0.89
C LEU A 101 -0.51 -27.60 -2.12
N LEU A 102 -0.19 -28.58 -2.97
CA LEU A 102 -1.00 -29.07 -4.06
C LEU A 102 -2.22 -29.78 -3.46
N CYS A 103 -3.45 -29.32 -3.71
CA CYS A 103 -4.64 -30.19 -3.66
C CYS A 103 -5.89 -29.54 -4.27
N ASP A 104 -6.47 -30.31 -5.20
CA ASP A 104 -7.86 -30.47 -5.63
C ASP A 104 -8.62 -29.33 -6.32
N THR A 105 -9.37 -29.74 -7.34
CA THR A 105 -10.22 -28.91 -8.20
C THR A 105 -11.23 -28.09 -7.37
N PRO A 106 -11.25 -26.75 -7.49
CA PRO A 106 -12.08 -25.90 -6.65
C PRO A 106 -13.57 -26.07 -6.97
N ALA A 107 -14.40 -26.17 -5.93
CA ALA A 107 -15.85 -26.19 -6.06
C ALA A 107 -16.36 -24.81 -6.54
N PHE A 108 -17.54 -24.76 -7.18
CA PHE A 108 -18.12 -23.52 -7.71
C PHE A 108 -18.24 -22.37 -6.67
N ASN A 109 -18.42 -22.71 -5.39
CA ASN A 109 -18.45 -21.72 -4.29
C ASN A 109 -17.07 -21.12 -3.98
N ASP A 110 -15.99 -21.86 -4.19
CA ASP A 110 -14.63 -21.39 -3.94
C ASP A 110 -14.28 -20.27 -4.91
N ASN A 111 -14.72 -20.37 -6.17
CA ASN A 111 -14.54 -19.33 -7.18
C ASN A 111 -15.18 -17.98 -6.79
N LEU A 112 -16.37 -18.01 -6.18
CA LEU A 112 -17.06 -16.81 -5.72
C LEU A 112 -16.32 -16.17 -4.52
N ASP A 113 -15.82 -16.99 -3.61
CA ASP A 113 -15.10 -16.50 -2.43
C ASP A 113 -13.69 -16.01 -2.76
N ILE A 114 -13.04 -16.61 -3.76
CA ILE A 114 -11.81 -16.10 -4.38
C ILE A 114 -12.06 -14.72 -5.00
N ALA A 115 -13.12 -14.55 -5.79
CA ALA A 115 -13.45 -13.26 -6.40
C ALA A 115 -13.70 -12.17 -5.35
N LYS A 116 -14.41 -12.49 -4.25
CA LYS A 116 -14.60 -11.55 -3.13
C LYS A 116 -13.28 -11.20 -2.44
N THR A 117 -12.38 -12.16 -2.29
CA THR A 117 -11.05 -11.98 -1.68
C THR A 117 -10.19 -11.06 -2.54
N PHE A 118 -10.16 -11.30 -3.85
CA PHE A 118 -9.43 -10.50 -4.81
C PHE A 118 -9.99 -9.06 -4.87
N LEU A 119 -11.30 -8.90 -4.94
CA LEU A 119 -11.95 -7.58 -4.93
C LEU A 119 -11.63 -6.81 -3.64
N LEU A 120 -11.71 -7.47 -2.48
CA LEU A 120 -11.39 -6.83 -1.19
C LEU A 120 -9.92 -6.42 -1.10
N TYR A 121 -9.01 -7.29 -1.55
CA TYR A 121 -7.58 -7.01 -1.64
C TYR A 121 -7.29 -5.76 -2.50
N LEU A 122 -7.87 -5.69 -3.71
CA LEU A 122 -7.71 -4.54 -4.61
C LEU A 122 -8.26 -3.25 -4.00
N ILE A 123 -9.46 -3.30 -3.41
CA ILE A 123 -10.07 -2.13 -2.74
C ILE A 123 -9.17 -1.63 -1.62
N TRP A 124 -8.61 -2.54 -0.81
CA TRP A 124 -7.77 -2.19 0.32
C TRP A 124 -6.41 -1.64 -0.08
N ILE A 125 -5.74 -2.22 -1.08
CA ILE A 125 -4.49 -1.67 -1.63
C ILE A 125 -4.72 -0.29 -2.22
N HIS A 126 -5.77 -0.13 -3.03
CA HIS A 126 -6.08 1.17 -3.60
C HIS A 126 -6.41 2.20 -2.51
N TYR A 127 -7.13 1.78 -1.46
CA TYR A 127 -7.43 2.63 -0.31
C TYR A 127 -6.18 3.02 0.47
N THR A 128 -5.27 2.07 0.77
CA THR A 128 -4.02 2.36 1.47
C THR A 128 -3.10 3.23 0.63
N ALA A 129 -2.95 2.97 -0.67
CA ALA A 129 -2.18 3.80 -1.59
C ALA A 129 -2.73 5.24 -1.65
N LYS A 130 -4.05 5.41 -1.81
CA LYS A 130 -4.69 6.73 -1.79
C LYS A 130 -4.51 7.44 -0.45
N ARG A 131 -4.60 6.70 0.65
CA ARG A 131 -4.38 7.24 2.00
C ARG A 131 -2.93 7.66 2.20
N GLN A 132 -1.96 6.87 1.74
CA GLN A 132 -0.55 7.21 1.77
C GLN A 132 -0.26 8.46 0.94
N ARG A 133 -0.76 8.56 -0.29
CA ARG A 133 -0.60 9.78 -1.12
C ARG A 133 -1.18 11.03 -0.44
N LYS A 134 -2.39 10.93 0.11
CA LYS A 134 -2.99 12.05 0.86
C LYS A 134 -2.16 12.42 2.09
N MET A 135 -1.69 11.42 2.84
CA MET A 135 -0.90 11.64 4.05
C MET A 135 0.47 12.24 3.73
N SER A 136 1.14 11.81 2.67
CA SER A 136 2.42 12.37 2.25
C SER A 136 2.25 13.81 1.78
N SER A 137 1.20 14.11 0.98
CA SER A 137 0.85 15.48 0.62
C SER A 137 0.59 16.35 1.86
N ILE A 138 -0.20 15.87 2.83
CA ILE A 138 -0.49 16.60 4.08
C ILE A 138 0.78 16.86 4.89
N CYS A 139 1.67 15.88 5.01
CA CYS A 139 2.94 16.05 5.74
C CYS A 139 3.88 17.04 5.05
N ILE A 140 3.98 16.98 3.71
CA ILE A 140 4.77 17.95 2.92
C ILE A 140 4.19 19.36 3.06
N LEU A 141 2.86 19.51 2.95
CA LEU A 141 2.16 20.78 3.22
C LEU A 141 2.42 21.27 4.65
N GLY A 142 2.34 20.37 5.64
CA GLY A 142 2.65 20.68 7.04
C GLY A 142 4.06 21.24 7.21
N LEU A 143 5.05 20.70 6.48
CA LEU A 143 6.41 21.21 6.47
C LEU A 143 6.50 22.60 5.81
N CYS A 144 5.77 22.85 4.72
CA CYS A 144 5.68 24.19 4.11
C CYS A 144 5.14 25.23 5.11
N PHE A 145 4.04 24.89 5.79
CA PHE A 145 3.33 25.76 6.74
C PHE A 145 3.93 25.75 8.15
N HIS A 146 4.99 25.01 8.39
CA HIS A 146 5.62 24.95 9.70
C HIS A 146 6.09 26.36 10.10
N ALA A 147 5.47 26.90 11.14
CA ALA A 147 5.84 28.15 11.79
C ALA A 147 7.06 27.86 12.66
N GLY A 148 8.21 27.66 12.01
CA GLY A 148 9.45 27.32 12.71
C GLY A 148 9.78 28.33 13.81
N GLN A 149 10.58 27.88 14.79
CA GLN A 149 11.06 28.72 15.88
C GLN A 149 11.71 30.01 15.33
N SER A 150 11.53 31.14 16.01
CA SER A 150 11.95 32.47 15.52
C SER A 150 13.47 32.58 15.27
N LYS A 151 14.27 31.71 15.88
CA LYS A 151 15.74 31.67 15.76
C LYS A 151 16.31 30.43 15.07
N ALA A 152 15.49 29.42 14.75
CA ALA A 152 15.98 28.21 14.10
C ALA A 152 16.31 28.47 12.63
N ARG A 153 17.48 28.00 12.19
CA ARG A 153 17.93 28.02 10.78
C ARG A 153 17.74 26.68 10.09
N THR A 154 17.49 25.62 10.84
CA THR A 154 17.30 24.26 10.33
C THR A 154 16.12 23.60 11.05
N ILE A 155 15.43 22.71 10.35
CA ILE A 155 14.36 21.83 10.85
C ILE A 155 14.87 20.40 10.71
N ASN A 156 14.76 19.61 11.78
CA ASN A 156 15.11 18.21 11.73
C ASN A 156 13.85 17.36 11.43
N ILE A 157 13.85 16.69 10.28
CA ILE A 157 12.70 15.97 9.73
C ILE A 157 12.46 14.67 10.50
N SER A 158 13.48 13.95 10.98
CA SER A 158 13.28 12.77 11.84
C SER A 158 12.53 13.07 13.12
N THR A 159 12.77 14.24 13.71
CA THR A 159 12.18 14.60 15.01
C THR A 159 10.81 15.24 14.84
N GLU A 160 10.68 16.24 13.96
CA GLU A 160 9.44 16.99 13.80
C GLU A 160 8.45 16.33 12.82
N PHE A 161 8.96 15.59 11.84
CA PHE A 161 8.18 14.96 10.77
C PHE A 161 8.50 13.47 10.61
N SER A 162 8.68 12.75 11.74
CA SER A 162 8.97 11.30 11.77
C SER A 162 8.02 10.44 10.93
N ALA A 163 6.74 10.85 10.86
CA ALA A 163 5.73 10.20 10.06
C ALA A 163 6.05 10.26 8.56
N LEU A 164 6.54 11.39 8.06
CA LEU A 164 6.93 11.58 6.66
C LEU A 164 8.13 10.69 6.31
N LYS A 165 9.14 10.64 7.20
CA LYS A 165 10.33 9.82 7.00
C LYS A 165 10.02 8.32 6.98
N ARG A 166 9.11 7.85 7.85
CA ARG A 166 8.65 6.45 7.89
C ARG A 166 7.83 6.03 6.67
N MET A 167 7.29 6.98 5.92
CA MET A 167 6.50 6.71 4.71
C MET A 167 7.36 6.51 3.46
N MET A 168 8.67 6.73 3.54
CA MET A 168 9.59 6.53 2.42
C MET A 168 9.95 5.04 2.24
N PRO A 169 10.12 4.54 1.01
CA PRO A 169 10.00 5.24 -0.28
C PRO A 169 8.53 5.42 -0.73
N LEU A 170 8.24 6.49 -1.47
CA LEU A 170 6.91 6.81 -2.00
C LEU A 170 6.81 6.50 -3.49
N GLU A 171 5.72 5.85 -3.91
CA GLU A 171 5.36 5.69 -5.33
C GLU A 171 4.75 6.98 -5.92
N ILE A 172 5.42 8.10 -5.69
CA ILE A 172 5.05 9.42 -6.23
C ILE A 172 6.22 9.88 -7.09
N ILE A 173 5.90 10.29 -8.32
CA ILE A 173 6.87 10.84 -9.26
C ILE A 173 7.51 12.10 -8.66
N MET A 174 8.84 12.19 -8.74
CA MET A 174 9.60 13.35 -8.31
C MET A 174 9.16 14.58 -9.15
N PRO A 175 8.79 15.71 -8.52
CA PRO A 175 8.24 16.88 -9.22
C PRO A 175 9.36 17.70 -9.90
N ILE A 176 10.02 17.11 -10.89
CA ILE A 176 11.08 17.76 -11.68
C ILE A 176 10.56 18.22 -13.04
N GLN A 177 11.26 19.16 -13.69
CA GLN A 177 10.84 19.68 -15.00
C GLN A 177 10.63 18.58 -16.07
N GLN A 178 11.44 17.52 -16.01
CA GLN A 178 11.28 16.35 -16.89
C GLN A 178 9.94 15.63 -16.69
N SER A 179 9.42 15.59 -15.46
CA SER A 179 8.10 15.01 -15.16
C SER A 179 6.92 15.88 -15.64
N LEU A 180 7.18 17.17 -15.90
CA LEU A 180 6.18 18.14 -16.34
C LEU A 180 6.19 18.34 -17.86
N THR A 181 7.15 17.72 -18.57
CA THR A 181 7.33 17.88 -20.01
C THR A 181 6.82 16.63 -20.73
N VAL A 182 5.76 16.78 -21.53
CA VAL A 182 5.28 15.70 -22.41
C VAL A 182 6.04 15.78 -23.72
N ASN A 183 6.71 14.68 -24.10
CA ASN A 183 7.32 14.57 -25.42
C ASN A 183 6.21 14.21 -26.42
N LEU A 184 5.80 15.20 -27.23
CA LEU A 184 4.85 14.97 -28.30
C LEU A 184 5.57 14.26 -29.47
N PRO A 185 4.97 13.21 -30.06
CA PRO A 185 5.53 12.60 -31.25
C PRO A 185 5.53 13.61 -32.41
N THR A 186 6.66 13.74 -33.09
CA THR A 186 6.80 14.52 -34.32
C THR A 186 6.00 13.86 -35.45
N TYR A 187 5.30 14.66 -36.26
CA TYR A 187 4.30 14.26 -37.27
C TYR A 187 4.83 13.38 -38.43
N ASP A 188 6.10 12.96 -38.43
CA ASP A 188 6.74 12.30 -39.58
C ASP A 188 7.42 10.99 -39.19
N MET A 189 6.63 9.97 -38.85
CA MET A 189 7.14 8.63 -38.54
C MET A 189 6.15 7.56 -39.02
N ASP A 190 6.68 6.64 -39.84
CA ASP A 190 5.95 5.57 -40.52
C ASP A 190 5.10 4.72 -39.56
N LEU A 191 3.91 4.35 -40.05
CA LEU A 191 2.83 3.66 -39.33
C LEU A 191 3.18 2.25 -38.79
N SER A 192 4.42 1.77 -38.95
CA SER A 192 4.87 0.46 -38.49
C SER A 192 5.46 0.45 -37.06
N ASP A 193 5.93 1.58 -36.54
CA ASP A 193 6.54 1.67 -35.19
C ASP A 193 5.62 2.28 -34.11
N SER A 194 4.41 2.71 -34.51
CA SER A 194 3.40 3.36 -33.67
C SER A 194 2.86 2.47 -32.52
N LEU A 195 3.07 1.15 -32.57
CA LEU A 195 2.69 0.23 -31.50
C LEU A 195 3.66 0.21 -30.30
N ARG A 196 4.82 0.89 -30.39
CA ARG A 196 5.82 0.97 -29.29
C ARG A 196 5.98 2.36 -28.69
N SER A 197 5.62 3.43 -29.40
CA SER A 197 5.58 4.79 -28.87
C SER A 197 4.33 5.01 -28.02
N ASN A 198 4.26 4.28 -26.91
CA ASN A 198 3.31 4.60 -25.87
C ASN A 198 3.64 6.01 -25.36
N ILE A 199 2.88 7.01 -25.83
CA ILE A 199 2.96 8.44 -25.48
C ILE A 199 2.91 8.66 -23.95
N PHE A 200 2.41 7.65 -23.22
CA PHE A 200 2.29 7.62 -21.77
C PHE A 200 3.08 6.51 -21.07
N LEU A 201 3.89 5.68 -21.78
CA LEU A 201 4.88 4.86 -21.09
C LEU A 201 5.97 5.80 -20.64
N ALA A 202 5.80 6.22 -19.39
CA ALA A 202 6.83 6.65 -18.46
C ALA A 202 8.23 6.42 -19.03
N THR A 203 8.81 7.48 -19.60
CA THR A 203 10.24 7.74 -19.43
C THR A 203 10.55 7.42 -17.96
N ASP A 204 11.67 6.74 -17.67
CA ASP A 204 12.10 6.34 -16.32
C ASP A 204 12.17 7.54 -15.37
N LEU A 205 11.02 8.03 -14.92
CA LEU A 205 10.89 9.23 -14.12
C LEU A 205 11.19 8.82 -12.69
N PRO A 206 12.14 9.50 -12.03
CA PRO A 206 12.52 9.14 -10.68
C PRO A 206 11.31 9.32 -9.75
N THR A 207 11.09 8.35 -8.87
CA THR A 207 10.12 8.47 -7.77
C THR A 207 10.80 8.99 -6.52
N ILE A 208 10.02 9.48 -5.55
CA ILE A 208 10.57 9.96 -4.26
C ILE A 208 10.98 8.74 -3.42
N SER A 209 12.27 8.44 -3.37
CA SER A 209 12.82 7.35 -2.56
C SER A 209 13.06 7.75 -1.10
N GLY A 210 13.38 9.03 -0.86
CA GLY A 210 13.69 9.51 0.48
C GLY A 210 13.64 11.02 0.62
N ILE A 211 13.87 11.48 1.85
CA ILE A 211 13.97 12.89 2.23
C ILE A 211 15.17 13.04 3.17
N ALA A 212 15.99 14.07 2.94
CA ALA A 212 17.12 14.38 3.81
C ALA A 212 16.63 14.76 5.20
N ASP A 213 17.48 14.60 6.21
CA ASP A 213 17.06 14.83 7.60
C ASP A 213 16.97 16.30 7.97
N GLU A 214 17.68 17.16 7.26
CA GLU A 214 17.76 18.59 7.55
C GLU A 214 17.04 19.38 6.45
N ALA A 215 16.10 20.23 6.86
CA ALA A 215 15.53 21.27 6.00
C ALA A 215 16.02 22.64 6.45
N GLU A 216 16.59 23.41 5.52
CA GLU A 216 17.17 24.72 5.78
C GLU A 216 16.09 25.80 5.69
N ILE A 217 16.00 26.69 6.68
CA ILE A 217 15.12 27.86 6.65
C ILE A 217 15.93 29.05 6.13
N LEU A 218 15.58 29.56 4.95
CA LEU A 218 16.27 30.70 4.35
C LEU A 218 15.92 32.00 5.08
N SER A 219 16.87 32.93 5.17
CA SER A 219 16.76 34.19 5.94
C SER A 219 15.94 35.30 5.27
N SER A 220 15.08 34.96 4.30
CA SER A 220 14.21 35.92 3.60
C SER A 220 12.95 36.27 4.41
N LEU A 221 12.23 37.31 4.01
CA LEU A 221 11.01 37.79 4.68
C LEU A 221 9.89 36.74 4.72
N GLN A 222 9.79 35.91 3.68
CA GLN A 222 8.86 34.78 3.62
C GLN A 222 9.38 33.52 4.36
N ARG A 223 10.66 33.49 4.76
CA ARG A 223 11.36 32.36 5.37
C ARG A 223 11.03 30.99 4.71
N PRO A 224 11.26 30.84 3.40
CA PRO A 224 10.98 29.60 2.69
C PRO A 224 11.94 28.49 3.16
N LYS A 225 11.48 27.24 3.11
CA LYS A 225 12.22 26.08 3.58
C LYS A 225 12.79 25.31 2.40
N LYS A 226 14.10 25.11 2.37
CA LYS A 226 14.78 24.28 1.38
C LYS A 226 14.88 22.85 1.92
N VAL A 227 14.19 21.94 1.25
CA VAL A 227 14.16 20.50 1.57
C VAL A 227 14.90 19.76 0.48
N VAL A 228 15.62 18.69 0.83
CA VAL A 228 16.27 17.84 -0.18
C VAL A 228 15.52 16.51 -0.26
N LEU A 229 15.05 16.15 -1.46
CA LEU A 229 14.43 14.85 -1.73
C LEU A 229 15.41 13.97 -2.49
N LEU A 230 15.42 12.68 -2.15
CA LEU A 230 16.21 11.64 -2.82
C LEU A 230 15.31 10.95 -3.86
N GLY A 231 15.73 10.96 -5.12
CA GLY A 231 15.06 10.21 -6.18
C GLY A 231 15.40 8.71 -6.14
N SER A 232 14.59 7.88 -6.80
CA SER A 232 14.88 6.45 -7.02
C SER A 232 16.15 6.21 -7.84
N ASP A 233 16.62 7.24 -8.54
CA ASP A 233 17.90 7.30 -9.26
C ASP A 233 19.10 7.56 -8.35
N GLY A 234 18.88 7.75 -7.05
CA GLY A 234 19.92 8.07 -6.07
C GLY A 234 20.38 9.52 -6.10
N ILE A 235 19.72 10.39 -6.89
CA ILE A 235 20.10 11.80 -7.02
C ILE A 235 19.28 12.62 -6.03
N GLU A 236 20.00 13.42 -5.22
CA GLU A 236 19.43 14.38 -4.30
C GLU A 236 19.06 15.69 -5.01
N ARG A 237 17.83 16.15 -4.79
CA ARG A 237 17.29 17.35 -5.44
C ARG A 237 16.71 18.31 -4.41
N PRO A 238 17.17 19.57 -4.37
CA PRO A 238 16.62 20.57 -3.47
C PRO A 238 15.29 21.13 -4.00
N PHE A 239 14.31 21.24 -3.12
CA PHE A 239 13.00 21.82 -3.35
C PHE A 239 12.74 22.97 -2.39
N LEU A 240 12.13 24.04 -2.89
CA LEU A 240 11.81 25.20 -2.09
C LEU A 240 10.32 25.20 -1.71
N CYS A 241 10.07 25.09 -0.41
CA CYS A 241 8.75 25.15 0.19
C CYS A 241 8.46 26.58 0.67
N LYS A 242 7.71 27.34 -0.13
CA LYS A 242 7.29 28.71 0.21
C LYS A 242 5.93 28.71 0.93
N PRO A 243 5.79 29.33 2.11
CA PRO A 243 4.50 29.43 2.81
C PRO A 243 3.62 30.51 2.16
N LYS A 244 2.38 30.16 1.81
CA LYS A 244 1.35 31.09 1.28
C LYS A 244 1.78 31.88 0.02
N ASP A 245 2.61 31.29 -0.83
CA ASP A 245 2.98 31.92 -2.10
C ASP A 245 2.04 31.49 -3.22
N ASP A 246 1.49 32.44 -3.97
CA ASP A 246 0.72 32.15 -5.18
C ASP A 246 1.70 31.98 -6.34
N LEU A 247 2.15 30.75 -6.56
CA LEU A 247 3.12 30.39 -7.60
C LEU A 247 2.65 30.73 -9.03
N ARG A 248 1.42 31.21 -9.24
CA ARG A 248 0.92 31.69 -10.54
C ARG A 248 1.46 33.08 -10.93
N LYS A 249 2.15 33.77 -10.02
CA LYS A 249 2.78 35.06 -10.27
C LYS A 249 4.26 34.96 -10.67
N ASP A 250 4.86 33.78 -10.49
CA ASP A 250 6.20 33.43 -10.94
C ASP A 250 6.12 32.84 -12.36
#